data_AF-A7NHR6-F1
#
_entry.id   AF-A7NHR6-F1
#
_cell.length_a   1.000
_cell.length_b   1.000
_cell.length_c   1.000
_cell.angle_alpha   90.00
_cell.angle_beta   90.00
_cell.angle_gamma   90.00
#
_symmetry.space_group_name_H-M   'P 1'
#
loop_
_entity.id
_entity.type
_entity.pdbx_description
1 polymer ?
#
loop_
_entity_poly.entity_id
_entity_poly.type
_entity_poly.pdbx_seq_one_letter_code
_entity_poly.pdbx_strand_id
1 'polypeptide(L)'
;MIIINVLNIIAPIAITVFLIGVGVRLGRFAWALATRRRFRGVSPTFEHAPRRLGFFEALHAVLFGPIKHFYKRANPTWGRGYLYYHIAIITEVTGYTISALIVFAHIIFGKPVPDVALHMEESFNYTPANLLALIFGNGESLQSHFLFGDFAPYFVGITWIAVGFAVVGNLHLMVTLLRKRSGAVVADIDQAARGIRTPGRLPWDRLLVRSIIFCIIWTELFARLNLVHGIVYVHALLGLALFTLLPFTYLFHMIYNFIAVYYAVQRRMERTIA
;
A
#
# COMPACT_ATOMS: atom_id res chain seq x y z
N MET A 1 -0.96 28.03 -6.25
CA MET A 1 -0.25 28.17 -7.56
C MET A 1 1.14 27.54 -7.57
N ILE A 2 2.04 27.80 -6.62
CA ILE A 2 3.41 27.22 -6.64
C ILE A 2 3.41 25.68 -6.67
N ILE A 3 2.62 25.02 -5.82
CA ILE A 3 2.56 23.54 -5.76
C ILE A 3 1.99 22.92 -7.04
N ILE A 4 1.00 23.57 -7.67
CA ILE A 4 0.42 23.12 -8.94
C ILE A 4 1.49 23.10 -10.04
N ASN A 5 2.29 24.16 -10.13
CA ASN A 5 3.40 24.24 -11.09
C ASN A 5 4.45 23.14 -10.82
N VAL A 6 4.79 22.93 -9.55
CA VAL A 6 5.73 21.86 -9.14
C VAL A 6 5.19 20.48 -9.55
N LEU A 7 3.91 20.19 -9.30
CA LEU A 7 3.28 18.93 -9.70
C LEU A 7 3.29 18.74 -11.21
N ASN A 8 2.98 19.78 -11.99
CA ASN A 8 2.99 19.70 -13.45
C ASN A 8 4.38 19.34 -14.01
N ILE A 9 5.45 19.79 -13.36
CA ILE A 9 6.84 19.48 -13.75
C ILE A 9 7.26 18.09 -13.26
N ILE A 10 6.97 17.76 -12.00
CA ILE A 10 7.49 16.55 -11.36
C ILE A 10 6.69 15.30 -11.78
N ALA A 11 5.39 15.41 -12.05
CA ALA A 11 4.54 14.25 -12.37
C ALA A 11 5.07 13.41 -13.57
N PRO A 12 5.43 14.00 -14.72
CA PRO A 12 6.02 13.23 -15.82
C PRO A 12 7.34 12.53 -15.45
N ILE A 13 8.19 13.20 -14.65
CA ILE A 13 9.48 12.66 -14.19
C ILE A 13 9.23 11.46 -13.26
N ALA A 14 8.35 11.63 -12.28
CA ALA A 14 7.97 10.61 -11.33
C ALA A 14 7.38 9.36 -12.02
N ILE A 15 6.48 9.56 -12.99
CA ILE A 15 5.91 8.46 -13.80
C ILE A 15 7.02 7.73 -14.56
N THR A 16 7.96 8.45 -15.18
CA THR A 16 9.08 7.84 -15.91
C THR A 16 9.96 7.00 -14.98
N VAL A 17 10.33 7.53 -13.81
CA VAL A 17 11.13 6.82 -12.80
C VAL A 17 10.40 5.57 -12.30
N PHE A 18 9.09 5.67 -12.06
CA PHE A 18 8.26 4.53 -11.67
C PHE A 18 8.27 3.43 -12.75
N LEU A 19 8.00 3.79 -14.01
CA LEU A 19 7.94 2.84 -15.12
C LEU A 19 9.27 2.11 -15.32
N ILE A 20 10.40 2.83 -15.24
CA ILE A 20 11.73 2.24 -15.29
C ILE A 20 11.93 1.26 -14.12
N GLY A 21 11.62 1.68 -12.90
CA GLY A 21 11.76 0.84 -11.71
C GLY A 21 10.94 -0.44 -11.75
N VAL A 22 9.67 -0.34 -12.17
CA VAL A 22 8.78 -1.49 -12.39
C VAL A 22 9.32 -2.38 -13.50
N GLY A 23 9.73 -1.81 -14.63
CA GLY A 23 10.31 -2.54 -15.76
C GLY A 23 11.53 -3.37 -15.36
N VAL A 24 12.46 -2.78 -14.58
CA VAL A 24 13.64 -3.50 -14.08
C VAL A 24 13.26 -4.64 -13.14
N ARG A 25 12.30 -4.41 -12.22
CA ARG A 25 11.83 -5.43 -11.27
C ARG A 25 11.14 -6.59 -11.99
N LEU A 26 10.21 -6.29 -12.89
CA LEU A 26 9.47 -7.30 -13.66
C LEU A 26 10.38 -8.03 -14.65
N GLY A 27 11.35 -7.34 -15.27
CA GLY A 27 12.36 -7.96 -16.13
C GLY A 27 13.23 -8.97 -15.37
N ARG A 28 13.70 -8.62 -14.17
CA ARG A 28 14.42 -9.58 -13.29
C ARG A 28 13.56 -10.77 -12.90
N PHE A 29 12.27 -10.55 -12.64
CA PHE A 29 11.34 -11.62 -12.32
C PHE A 29 11.11 -12.55 -13.53
N ALA A 30 10.83 -12.00 -14.72
CA ALA A 30 10.68 -12.76 -15.95
C ALA A 30 11.94 -13.58 -16.27
N TRP A 31 13.12 -13.00 -16.08
CA TRP A 31 14.40 -13.70 -16.21
C TRP A 31 14.54 -14.87 -15.21
N ALA A 32 14.14 -14.66 -13.96
CA ALA A 32 14.15 -15.72 -12.94
C ALA A 32 13.19 -16.88 -13.28
N LEU A 33 12.04 -16.57 -13.90
CA LEU A 33 11.10 -17.59 -14.39
C LEU A 33 11.69 -18.38 -15.56
N ALA A 34 12.32 -17.69 -16.52
CA ALA A 34 12.94 -18.31 -17.68
C ALA A 34 14.11 -19.24 -17.30
N THR A 35 14.90 -18.86 -16.28
CA THR A 35 16.09 -19.62 -15.85
C THR A 35 15.79 -20.82 -14.95
N ARG A 36 14.52 -21.22 -14.77
CA ARG A 36 14.05 -22.42 -14.05
C ARG A 36 14.92 -22.81 -12.84
N ARG A 37 14.97 -21.96 -11.81
CA ARG A 37 15.42 -22.40 -10.49
C ARG A 37 14.35 -23.29 -9.86
N ARG A 38 14.45 -24.61 -10.08
CA ARG A 38 13.53 -25.58 -9.46
C ARG A 38 13.60 -25.45 -7.93
N PHE A 39 12.45 -25.39 -7.28
CA PHE A 39 12.38 -25.61 -5.84
C PHE A 39 12.80 -27.06 -5.59
N ARG A 40 13.92 -27.26 -4.89
CA ARG A 40 14.40 -28.60 -4.51
C ARG A 40 14.21 -28.78 -3.03
N GLY A 41 13.32 -29.72 -2.70
CA GLY A 41 13.38 -30.53 -1.48
C GLY A 41 13.28 -29.78 -0.15
N VAL A 42 13.39 -30.58 0.91
CA VAL A 42 13.34 -30.18 2.32
C VAL A 42 14.47 -29.19 2.59
N SER A 43 14.17 -28.06 3.24
CA SER A 43 15.22 -27.15 3.70
C SER A 43 16.15 -27.93 4.65
N PRO A 44 17.48 -27.90 4.46
CA PRO A 44 18.44 -28.72 5.21
C PRO A 44 18.45 -28.44 6.72
N THR A 45 17.78 -27.36 7.15
CA THR A 45 17.61 -26.96 8.54
C THR A 45 16.46 -27.66 9.27
N PHE A 46 15.63 -28.46 8.59
CA PHE A 46 14.60 -29.25 9.28
C PHE A 46 15.09 -30.63 9.64
N GLU A 47 14.91 -30.99 10.91
CA GLU A 47 15.00 -32.38 11.35
C GLU A 47 13.96 -33.23 10.62
N HIS A 48 12.73 -32.72 10.40
CA HIS A 48 11.63 -33.46 9.76
C HIS A 48 10.88 -32.60 8.73
N ALA A 49 10.58 -33.18 7.57
CA ALA A 49 9.86 -32.48 6.51
C ALA A 49 8.39 -32.21 6.93
N PRO A 50 7.90 -30.97 6.80
CA PRO A 50 6.52 -30.61 7.11
C PRO A 50 5.48 -31.55 6.48
N ARG A 51 4.29 -31.66 7.10
CA ARG A 51 3.17 -32.41 6.53
C ARG A 51 2.81 -31.85 5.15
N ARG A 52 2.49 -32.74 4.20
CA ARG A 52 1.92 -32.33 2.92
C ARG A 52 0.51 -31.74 3.17
N LEU A 53 0.24 -30.57 2.61
CA LEU A 53 -1.04 -29.90 2.73
C LEU A 53 -1.77 -29.92 1.37
N GLY A 54 -3.10 -29.99 1.40
CA GLY A 54 -3.93 -29.71 0.22
C GLY A 54 -3.88 -28.23 -0.17
N PHE A 55 -4.33 -27.88 -1.37
CA PHE A 55 -4.27 -26.49 -1.87
C PHE A 55 -4.93 -25.49 -0.91
N PHE A 56 -6.16 -25.74 -0.47
CA PHE A 56 -6.89 -24.84 0.43
C PHE A 56 -6.26 -24.77 1.83
N GLU A 57 -5.77 -25.89 2.36
CA GLU A 57 -5.04 -25.91 3.63
C GLU A 57 -3.74 -25.11 3.55
N ALA A 58 -2.99 -25.27 2.45
CA ALA A 58 -1.76 -24.54 2.18
C ALA A 58 -2.03 -23.04 2.01
N LEU A 59 -3.07 -22.67 1.27
CA LEU A 59 -3.51 -21.28 1.11
C LEU A 59 -3.87 -20.65 2.44
N HIS A 60 -4.70 -21.32 3.25
CA HIS A 60 -5.04 -20.84 4.58
C HIS A 60 -3.80 -20.72 5.48
N ALA A 61 -2.88 -21.69 5.44
CA ALA A 61 -1.63 -21.65 6.21
C ALA A 61 -0.73 -20.48 5.79
N VAL A 62 -0.61 -20.19 4.50
CA VAL A 62 0.19 -19.07 3.97
C VAL A 62 -0.43 -17.72 4.34
N LEU A 63 -1.75 -17.56 4.18
CA LEU A 63 -2.42 -16.28 4.42
C LEU A 63 -2.55 -15.97 5.92
N PHE A 64 -2.92 -16.96 6.74
CA PHE A 64 -3.29 -16.72 8.14
C PHE A 64 -2.28 -17.25 9.15
N GLY A 65 -1.42 -18.18 8.76
CA GLY A 65 -0.41 -18.76 9.66
C GLY A 65 0.51 -17.70 10.28
N PRO A 66 1.18 -16.85 9.47
CA PRO A 66 2.08 -15.81 9.98
C PRO A 66 1.40 -14.85 10.96
N ILE A 67 0.16 -14.45 10.66
CA ILE A 67 -0.61 -13.53 11.50
C ILE A 67 -0.97 -14.20 12.84
N LYS A 68 -1.52 -15.42 12.78
CA LYS A 68 -2.01 -16.16 13.97
C LYS A 68 -0.87 -16.56 14.91
N HIS A 69 0.28 -16.95 14.36
CA HIS A 69 1.37 -17.55 15.14
C HIS A 69 2.42 -16.51 15.55
N PHE A 70 2.83 -15.64 14.63
CA PHE A 70 3.98 -14.75 14.88
C PHE A 70 3.53 -13.32 15.13
N TYR A 71 2.80 -12.70 14.20
CA TYR A 71 2.60 -11.25 14.26
C TYR A 71 1.73 -10.79 15.43
N LYS A 72 0.63 -11.49 15.71
CA LYS A 72 -0.26 -11.14 16.83
C LYS A 72 0.39 -11.43 18.19
N ARG A 73 1.25 -12.44 18.28
CA ARG A 73 1.84 -12.91 19.55
C ARG A 73 3.18 -12.25 19.86
N ALA A 74 4.12 -12.26 18.92
CA ALA A 74 5.47 -11.71 19.12
C ALA A 74 5.45 -10.20 19.40
N ASN A 75 4.58 -9.45 18.71
CA ASN A 75 4.42 -8.02 18.90
C ASN A 75 2.97 -7.58 18.58
N PRO A 76 2.06 -7.64 19.57
CA PRO A 76 0.63 -7.37 19.35
C PRO A 76 0.33 -5.96 18.83
N THR A 77 1.14 -4.96 19.22
CA THR A 77 1.01 -3.59 18.72
C THR A 77 1.35 -3.50 17.24
N TRP A 78 2.44 -4.15 16.83
CA TRP A 78 2.81 -4.26 15.41
C TRP A 78 1.74 -5.03 14.62
N GLY A 79 1.28 -6.18 15.12
CA GLY A 79 0.30 -7.01 14.43
C GLY A 79 -1.04 -6.31 14.20
N ARG A 80 -1.56 -5.59 15.21
CA ARG A 80 -2.77 -4.75 15.05
C ARG A 80 -2.55 -3.62 14.06
N GLY A 81 -1.42 -2.91 14.21
CA GLY A 81 -1.06 -1.82 13.31
C GLY A 81 -0.97 -2.29 11.85
N TYR A 82 -0.33 -3.44 11.63
CA TYR A 82 -0.21 -4.09 10.32
C TYR A 82 -1.60 -4.38 9.73
N LEU A 83 -2.50 -5.03 10.47
CA LEU A 83 -3.82 -5.39 9.97
C LEU A 83 -4.64 -4.17 9.57
N TYR A 84 -4.77 -3.19 10.48
CA TYR A 84 -5.54 -1.97 10.22
C TYR A 84 -4.96 -1.16 9.07
N TYR A 85 -3.65 -1.02 9.02
CA TYR A 85 -2.97 -0.34 7.93
C TYR A 85 -3.22 -1.01 6.57
N HIS A 86 -3.20 -2.34 6.49
CA HIS A 86 -3.42 -3.04 5.22
C HIS A 86 -4.88 -2.95 4.77
N ILE A 87 -5.85 -3.04 5.69
CA ILE A 87 -7.27 -2.81 5.36
C ILE A 87 -7.44 -1.42 4.75
N ALA A 88 -6.90 -0.39 5.41
CA ALA A 88 -6.99 0.98 4.94
C ALA A 88 -6.35 1.18 3.57
N ILE A 89 -5.08 0.79 3.41
CA ILE A 89 -4.35 1.07 2.17
C ILE A 89 -4.89 0.28 0.97
N ILE A 90 -5.40 -0.95 1.18
CA ILE A 90 -6.04 -1.71 0.10
C ILE A 90 -7.29 -0.98 -0.38
N THR A 91 -8.12 -0.49 0.54
CA THR A 91 -9.33 0.28 0.20
C THR A 91 -8.98 1.57 -0.54
N GLU A 92 -8.07 2.38 -0.01
CA GLU A 92 -7.68 3.67 -0.61
C GLU A 92 -7.00 3.48 -1.98
N VAL A 93 -6.05 2.55 -2.10
CA VAL A 93 -5.37 2.27 -3.39
C VAL A 93 -6.37 1.75 -4.43
N THR A 94 -7.35 0.95 -4.02
CA THR A 94 -8.42 0.50 -4.92
C THR A 94 -9.24 1.69 -5.40
N GLY A 95 -9.62 2.60 -4.50
CA GLY A 95 -10.28 3.87 -4.82
C GLY A 95 -9.48 4.68 -5.84
N TYR A 96 -8.20 4.97 -5.56
CA TYR A 96 -7.32 5.71 -6.47
C TYR A 96 -7.17 5.04 -7.83
N THR A 97 -7.09 3.71 -7.87
CA THR A 97 -6.98 2.94 -9.11
C THR A 97 -8.25 3.10 -9.96
N ILE A 98 -9.43 2.96 -9.35
CA ILE A 98 -10.71 3.16 -10.03
C ILE A 98 -10.83 4.60 -10.51
N SER A 99 -10.50 5.58 -9.67
CA SER A 99 -10.53 7.00 -10.04
C SER A 99 -9.62 7.30 -11.24
N ALA A 100 -8.41 6.74 -11.26
CA ALA A 100 -7.48 6.88 -12.38
C ALA A 100 -8.05 6.28 -13.68
N LEU A 101 -8.71 5.12 -13.63
CA LEU A 101 -9.35 4.50 -14.79
C LEU A 101 -10.49 5.37 -15.35
N ILE A 102 -11.32 5.94 -14.47
CA ILE A 102 -12.44 6.82 -14.86
C ILE A 102 -11.91 8.11 -15.50
N VAL A 103 -10.92 8.75 -14.88
CA VAL A 103 -10.28 9.95 -15.43
C VAL A 103 -9.64 9.66 -16.79
N PHE A 104 -8.93 8.53 -16.92
CA PHE A 104 -8.31 8.13 -18.18
C PHE A 104 -9.34 7.86 -19.29
N ALA A 105 -10.46 7.24 -18.96
CA ALA A 105 -11.57 7.08 -19.90
C ALA A 105 -12.12 8.43 -20.37
N HIS A 106 -12.29 9.41 -19.48
CA HIS A 106 -12.73 10.76 -19.87
C HIS A 106 -11.76 11.43 -20.85
N ILE A 107 -10.45 11.30 -20.61
CA ILE A 107 -9.42 11.81 -21.52
C ILE A 107 -9.51 11.15 -22.90
N ILE A 108 -9.62 9.81 -22.96
CA ILE A 108 -9.73 9.08 -24.24
C ILE A 108 -10.97 9.49 -25.03
N PHE A 109 -12.09 9.69 -24.35
CA PHE A 109 -13.36 10.05 -24.99
C PHE A 109 -13.54 11.56 -25.19
N GLY A 110 -12.54 12.39 -24.86
CA GLY A 110 -12.63 13.84 -24.99
C GLY A 110 -13.74 14.48 -24.14
N LYS A 111 -14.06 13.86 -22.99
CA LYS A 111 -15.10 14.35 -22.07
C LYS A 111 -14.52 15.35 -21.08
N PRO A 112 -15.31 16.34 -20.62
CA PRO A 112 -14.86 17.30 -19.63
C PRO A 112 -14.48 16.60 -18.31
N VAL A 113 -13.57 17.24 -17.58
CA VAL A 113 -13.16 16.89 -16.21
C VAL A 113 -13.25 18.14 -15.33
N PRO A 114 -13.51 18.03 -14.02
CA PRO A 114 -13.59 19.20 -13.14
C PRO A 114 -12.25 19.94 -13.07
N ASP A 115 -12.29 21.25 -12.86
CA ASP A 115 -11.13 22.04 -12.45
C ASP A 115 -11.13 22.17 -10.92
N VAL A 116 -10.25 21.41 -10.27
CA VAL A 116 -10.18 21.34 -8.81
C VAL A 116 -9.69 22.67 -8.20
N ALA A 117 -8.84 23.41 -8.91
CA ALA A 117 -8.33 24.69 -8.39
C ALA A 117 -9.41 25.76 -8.41
N LEU A 118 -10.22 25.77 -9.46
CA LEU A 118 -11.29 26.75 -9.68
C LEU A 118 -12.65 26.29 -9.14
N HIS A 119 -12.74 25.08 -8.59
CA HIS A 119 -13.99 24.46 -8.12
C HIS A 119 -15.08 24.44 -9.19
N MET A 120 -14.69 24.17 -10.44
CA MET A 120 -15.63 24.07 -11.58
C MET A 120 -15.93 22.61 -11.90
N GLU A 121 -17.20 22.26 -12.05
CA GLU A 121 -17.65 20.89 -12.33
C GLU A 121 -17.26 20.41 -13.74
N GLU A 122 -17.31 21.31 -14.72
CA GLU A 122 -16.96 21.01 -16.11
C GLU A 122 -15.81 21.90 -16.59
N SER A 123 -14.73 21.26 -17.03
CA SER A 123 -13.58 21.92 -17.66
C SER A 123 -12.87 20.97 -18.62
N PHE A 124 -11.87 21.46 -19.34
CA PHE A 124 -10.94 20.63 -20.13
C PHE A 124 -9.51 20.73 -19.59
N ASN A 125 -9.37 20.93 -18.27
CA ASN A 125 -8.07 21.04 -17.61
C ASN A 125 -7.44 19.65 -17.39
N TYR A 126 -6.72 19.16 -18.40
CA TYR A 126 -5.99 17.88 -18.33
C TYR A 126 -4.56 18.00 -17.81
N THR A 127 -4.23 19.08 -17.09
CA THR A 127 -2.88 19.24 -16.54
C THR A 127 -2.59 18.15 -15.50
N PRO A 128 -1.34 17.64 -15.40
CA PRO A 128 -1.01 16.57 -14.45
C PRO A 128 -1.43 16.87 -13.01
N ALA A 129 -1.28 18.12 -12.55
CA ALA A 129 -1.70 18.54 -11.22
C ALA A 129 -3.22 18.39 -11.00
N ASN A 130 -4.03 18.78 -11.99
CA ASN A 130 -5.48 18.63 -11.90
C ASN A 130 -5.89 17.16 -11.90
N LEU A 131 -5.31 16.35 -12.80
CA LEU A 131 -5.60 14.92 -12.86
C LEU A 131 -5.22 14.19 -11.55
N LEU A 132 -4.05 14.52 -10.98
CA LEU A 132 -3.64 13.95 -9.70
C LEU A 132 -4.53 14.42 -8.55
N ALA A 133 -4.99 15.67 -8.55
CA ALA A 133 -5.93 16.18 -7.54
C ALA A 133 -7.31 15.51 -7.65
N LEU A 134 -7.79 15.20 -8.86
CA LEU A 134 -9.01 14.41 -9.07
C LEU A 134 -8.84 12.98 -8.51
N ILE A 135 -7.73 12.32 -8.83
CA ILE A 135 -7.48 10.92 -8.44
C ILE A 135 -7.26 10.81 -6.93
N PHE A 136 -6.34 11.58 -6.38
CA PHE A 136 -5.98 11.50 -4.96
C PHE A 136 -6.93 12.27 -4.04
N GLY A 137 -7.70 13.22 -4.58
CA GLY A 137 -8.78 13.91 -3.88
C GLY A 137 -10.14 13.23 -4.01
N ASN A 138 -10.20 11.95 -4.42
CA ASN A 138 -11.45 11.24 -4.73
C ASN A 138 -12.45 11.14 -3.56
N GLY A 139 -12.04 11.47 -2.33
CA GLY A 139 -12.90 11.55 -1.14
C GLY A 139 -13.49 12.94 -0.88
N GLU A 140 -13.12 13.97 -1.64
CA GLU A 140 -13.70 15.31 -1.57
C GLU A 140 -14.98 15.41 -2.42
N SER A 141 -15.87 16.37 -2.09
CA SER A 141 -17.22 16.42 -2.66
C SER A 141 -17.23 16.51 -4.19
N LEU A 142 -16.55 17.52 -4.77
CA LEU A 142 -16.51 17.75 -6.22
C LEU A 142 -15.97 16.53 -6.97
N GLN A 143 -14.86 15.99 -6.50
CA GLN A 143 -14.14 14.88 -7.11
C GLN A 143 -14.95 13.59 -6.97
N SER A 144 -15.49 13.28 -5.78
CA SER A 144 -16.27 12.07 -5.54
C SER A 144 -17.56 12.04 -6.36
N HIS A 145 -18.26 13.17 -6.47
CA HIS A 145 -19.45 13.28 -7.32
C HIS A 145 -19.12 13.11 -8.80
N PHE A 146 -18.06 13.75 -9.29
CA PHE A 146 -17.59 13.54 -10.66
C PHE A 146 -17.22 12.07 -10.94
N LEU A 147 -16.49 11.44 -10.02
CA LEU A 147 -15.97 10.08 -10.21
C LEU A 147 -17.03 8.99 -10.06
N PHE A 148 -17.99 9.18 -9.15
CA PHE A 148 -18.89 8.10 -8.72
C PHE A 148 -20.38 8.44 -8.84
N GLY A 149 -20.75 9.66 -9.21
CA GLY A 149 -22.13 10.10 -9.36
C GLY A 149 -22.96 9.82 -8.11
N ASP A 150 -24.09 9.13 -8.28
CA ASP A 150 -24.99 8.74 -7.18
C ASP A 150 -24.34 7.79 -6.15
N PHE A 151 -23.25 7.12 -6.51
CA PHE A 151 -22.51 6.25 -5.59
C PHE A 151 -21.56 7.04 -4.67
N ALA A 152 -21.33 8.33 -4.93
CA ALA A 152 -20.39 9.16 -4.17
C ALA A 152 -20.61 9.13 -2.64
N PRO A 153 -21.85 9.24 -2.11
CA PRO A 153 -22.08 9.19 -0.65
C PRO A 153 -21.63 7.86 -0.02
N TYR A 154 -21.83 6.74 -0.72
CA TYR A 154 -21.41 5.42 -0.25
C TYR A 154 -19.89 5.27 -0.31
N PHE A 155 -19.27 5.73 -1.40
CA PHE A 155 -17.81 5.73 -1.55
C PHE A 155 -17.15 6.56 -0.43
N VAL A 156 -17.64 7.78 -0.18
CA VAL A 156 -17.15 8.67 0.88
C VAL A 156 -17.34 8.02 2.26
N GLY A 157 -18.49 7.37 2.51
CA GLY A 157 -18.74 6.66 3.77
C GLY A 157 -17.78 5.48 4.00
N ILE A 158 -17.53 4.66 2.99
CA ILE A 158 -16.59 3.52 3.06
C ILE A 158 -15.16 4.02 3.29
N THR A 159 -14.75 5.06 2.58
CA THR A 159 -13.41 5.61 2.69
C THR A 159 -13.17 6.33 4.02
N TRP A 160 -14.20 6.91 4.65
CA TRP A 160 -14.09 7.39 6.04
C TRP A 160 -13.72 6.28 7.03
N ILE A 161 -14.29 5.09 6.87
CA ILE A 161 -13.92 3.92 7.69
C ILE A 161 -12.45 3.53 7.42
N ALA A 162 -12.04 3.53 6.15
CA ALA A 162 -10.66 3.24 5.76
C ALA A 162 -9.66 4.25 6.34
N VAL A 163 -9.95 5.55 6.29
CA VAL A 163 -9.15 6.62 6.93
C VAL A 163 -9.02 6.38 8.43
N GLY A 164 -10.09 5.98 9.12
CA GLY A 164 -10.04 5.61 10.54
C GLY A 164 -9.05 4.47 10.82
N PHE A 165 -9.12 3.41 10.02
CA PHE A 165 -8.13 2.32 10.08
C PHE A 165 -6.71 2.79 9.72
N ALA A 166 -6.56 3.72 8.79
CA ALA A 166 -5.27 4.26 8.37
C ALA A 166 -4.59 5.00 9.51
N VAL A 167 -5.33 5.89 10.19
CA VAL A 167 -4.84 6.68 11.33
C VAL A 167 -4.41 5.74 12.46
N VAL A 168 -5.31 4.86 12.91
CA VAL A 168 -5.03 3.96 14.04
C VAL A 168 -3.89 2.98 13.69
N GLY A 169 -3.96 2.37 12.51
CA GLY A 169 -2.97 1.41 12.03
C GLY A 169 -1.59 2.03 11.91
N ASN A 170 -1.49 3.19 11.27
CA ASN A 170 -0.21 3.85 11.07
C ASN A 170 0.38 4.43 12.37
N LEU A 171 -0.46 4.89 13.31
CA LEU A 171 -0.01 5.28 14.65
C LEU A 171 0.64 4.10 15.39
N HIS A 172 -0.01 2.93 15.42
CA HIS A 172 0.56 1.72 16.04
C HIS A 172 1.91 1.34 15.41
N LEU A 173 1.97 1.41 14.09
CA LEU A 173 3.16 1.10 13.30
C LEU A 173 4.29 2.12 13.49
N MET A 174 3.97 3.40 13.62
CA MET A 174 4.93 4.49 13.86
C MET A 174 5.48 4.42 15.29
N VAL A 175 4.60 4.26 16.29
CA VAL A 175 5.01 4.08 17.70
C VAL A 175 5.91 2.87 17.85
N THR A 176 5.57 1.75 17.20
CA THR A 176 6.41 0.56 17.21
C THR A 176 7.79 0.82 16.58
N LEU A 177 7.82 1.58 15.48
CA LEU A 177 9.06 1.91 14.79
C LEU A 177 9.95 2.84 15.64
N LEU A 178 9.41 3.95 16.13
CA LEU A 178 10.12 4.93 16.96
C LEU A 178 10.64 4.33 18.27
N ARG A 179 9.91 3.36 18.85
CA ARG A 179 10.36 2.60 20.03
C ARG A 179 11.38 1.51 19.71
N LYS A 180 11.93 1.47 18.48
CA LYS A 180 12.88 0.45 17.99
C LYS A 180 12.34 -0.98 18.12
N ARG A 181 11.02 -1.15 18.01
CA ARG A 181 10.33 -2.46 18.13
C ARG A 181 10.00 -3.09 16.77
N SER A 182 10.51 -2.53 15.67
CA SER A 182 10.33 -3.16 14.35
C SER A 182 11.15 -4.45 14.28
N GLY A 183 10.45 -5.58 14.14
CA GLY A 183 11.04 -6.92 14.19
C GLY A 183 11.37 -7.42 15.60
N ALA A 184 10.98 -6.68 16.64
CA ALA A 184 11.20 -7.12 18.02
C ALA A 184 10.23 -8.22 18.42
N VAL A 185 10.71 -9.15 19.25
CA VAL A 185 9.88 -10.11 20.00
C VAL A 185 9.73 -9.57 21.42
N VAL A 186 8.53 -9.09 21.74
CA VAL A 186 8.21 -8.42 23.01
C VAL A 186 7.30 -9.25 23.91
N ALA A 187 6.73 -10.34 23.40
CA ALA A 187 5.86 -11.25 24.12
C ALA A 187 6.11 -12.70 23.68
N ASP A 188 5.61 -13.65 24.48
CA ASP A 188 5.80 -15.08 24.25
C ASP A 188 5.00 -15.53 23.01
N ILE A 189 5.71 -16.15 22.06
CA ILE A 189 5.12 -16.62 20.79
C ILE A 189 4.41 -17.96 21.01
N ASP A 190 5.08 -18.85 21.72
CA ASP A 190 4.62 -20.18 22.14
C ASP A 190 5.32 -20.60 23.43
N GLN A 191 4.96 -21.79 23.93
CA GLN A 191 5.53 -22.33 25.16
C GLN A 191 7.03 -22.63 25.05
N ALA A 192 7.51 -23.02 23.86
CA ALA A 192 8.91 -23.36 23.62
C ALA A 192 9.80 -22.10 23.59
N ALA A 193 9.25 -20.97 23.14
CA ALA A 193 9.92 -19.66 23.08
C ALA A 193 9.59 -18.75 24.27
N ARG A 194 9.12 -19.31 25.40
CA ARG A 194 8.73 -18.53 26.58
C ARG A 194 9.92 -17.75 27.15
N GLY A 195 9.72 -16.47 27.42
CA GLY A 195 10.74 -15.57 27.97
C GLY A 195 11.77 -15.07 26.95
N ILE A 196 11.77 -15.59 25.71
CA ILE A 196 12.70 -15.13 24.67
C ILE A 196 12.26 -13.75 24.19
N ARG A 197 13.16 -12.77 24.34
CA ARG A 197 12.96 -11.40 23.86
C ARG A 197 14.09 -11.04 22.92
N THR A 198 13.73 -10.43 21.80
CA THR A 198 14.70 -10.01 20.80
C THR A 198 14.50 -8.53 20.52
N PRO A 199 15.56 -7.70 20.65
CA PRO A 199 15.45 -6.29 20.32
C PRO A 199 15.15 -6.12 18.84
N GLY A 200 14.37 -5.08 18.52
CA GLY A 200 14.14 -4.67 17.15
C GLY A 200 15.20 -3.68 16.67
N ARG A 201 15.02 -3.19 15.45
CA ARG A 201 15.86 -2.14 14.86
C ARG A 201 15.02 -0.96 14.40
N LEU A 202 15.67 0.18 14.16
CA LEU A 202 15.09 1.34 13.50
C LEU A 202 15.61 1.43 12.06
N PRO A 203 14.97 0.74 11.10
CA PRO A 203 15.36 0.84 9.70
C PRO A 203 14.98 2.22 9.14
N TRP A 204 15.99 3.00 8.73
CA TRP A 204 15.81 4.36 8.20
C TRP A 204 14.92 4.42 6.95
N ASP A 205 15.05 3.43 6.07
CA ASP A 205 14.21 3.26 4.88
C ASP A 205 12.72 3.15 5.24
N ARG A 206 12.39 2.35 6.27
CA ARG A 206 10.99 2.22 6.71
C ARG A 206 10.52 3.46 7.45
N LEU A 207 11.40 4.15 8.18
CA LEU A 207 11.06 5.39 8.86
C LEU A 207 10.66 6.46 7.84
N LEU A 208 11.47 6.67 6.80
CA LEU A 208 11.18 7.63 5.75
C LEU A 208 9.84 7.32 5.06
N VAL A 209 9.68 6.10 4.54
CA VAL A 209 8.45 5.69 3.83
C VAL A 209 7.22 5.80 4.74
N ARG A 210 7.34 5.36 6.00
CA ARG A 210 6.21 5.41 6.95
C ARG A 210 5.84 6.83 7.36
N SER A 211 6.81 7.73 7.46
CA SER A 211 6.56 9.15 7.71
C SER A 211 5.86 9.80 6.52
N ILE A 212 6.23 9.48 5.28
CA ILE A 212 5.52 9.97 4.09
C ILE A 212 4.06 9.49 4.12
N ILE A 213 3.83 8.19 4.36
CA ILE A 213 2.47 7.64 4.49
C ILE A 213 1.69 8.32 5.61
N PHE A 214 2.34 8.61 6.74
CA PHE A 214 1.72 9.34 7.84
C PHE A 214 1.25 10.71 7.39
N CYS A 215 2.10 11.48 6.70
CA CYS A 215 1.72 12.77 6.14
C CYS A 215 0.60 12.68 5.10
N ILE A 216 0.57 11.64 4.26
CA ILE A 216 -0.51 11.39 3.30
C ILE A 216 -1.85 11.25 4.03
N ILE A 217 -1.92 10.42 5.07
CA ILE A 217 -3.16 10.20 5.84
C ILE A 217 -3.65 11.51 6.47
N TRP A 218 -2.75 12.32 7.03
CA TRP A 218 -3.14 13.60 7.63
C TRP A 218 -3.57 14.65 6.62
N THR A 219 -2.84 14.76 5.50
CA THR A 219 -3.23 15.67 4.41
C THR A 219 -4.56 15.28 3.79
N GLU A 220 -4.86 13.98 3.69
CA GLU A 220 -6.17 13.47 3.29
C GLU A 220 -7.27 13.83 4.31
N LEU A 221 -7.01 13.62 5.60
CA LEU A 221 -7.95 13.97 6.67
C LEU A 221 -8.27 15.47 6.67
N PHE A 222 -7.25 16.31 6.52
CA PHE A 222 -7.42 17.76 6.45
C PHE A 222 -8.16 18.22 5.20
N ALA A 223 -7.97 17.53 4.06
CA ALA A 223 -8.75 17.78 2.84
C ALA A 223 -10.23 17.44 3.07
N ARG A 224 -10.52 16.22 3.54
CA ARG A 224 -11.90 15.74 3.76
C ARG A 224 -12.67 16.56 4.80
N LEU A 225 -11.98 17.09 5.81
CA LEU A 225 -12.57 17.97 6.83
C LEU A 225 -12.64 19.44 6.39
N ASN A 226 -12.19 19.78 5.18
CA ASN A 226 -12.13 21.14 4.65
C ASN A 226 -11.35 22.12 5.55
N LEU A 227 -10.30 21.64 6.24
CA LEU A 227 -9.54 22.45 7.20
C LEU A 227 -8.45 23.30 6.52
N VAL A 228 -7.89 22.82 5.41
CA VAL A 228 -6.79 23.49 4.70
C VAL A 228 -7.06 23.47 3.20
N HIS A 229 -7.38 24.63 2.64
CA HIS A 229 -7.64 24.79 1.21
C HIS A 229 -6.41 24.41 0.36
N GLY A 230 -6.62 23.62 -0.68
CA GLY A 230 -5.57 23.21 -1.61
C GLY A 230 -4.59 22.15 -1.05
N ILE A 231 -4.86 21.58 0.13
CA ILE A 231 -4.01 20.53 0.70
C ILE A 231 -4.03 19.22 -0.12
N VAL A 232 -5.06 19.02 -0.94
CA VAL A 232 -5.13 17.92 -1.92
C VAL A 232 -3.92 17.88 -2.85
N TYR A 233 -3.36 19.05 -3.22
CA TYR A 233 -2.16 19.11 -4.05
C TYR A 233 -0.90 18.67 -3.27
N VAL A 234 -0.84 18.93 -1.97
CA VAL A 234 0.23 18.40 -1.11
C VAL A 234 0.09 16.89 -0.96
N HIS A 235 -1.13 16.42 -0.72
CA HIS A 235 -1.45 15.00 -0.64
C HIS A 235 -1.06 14.27 -1.94
N ALA A 236 -1.43 14.83 -3.11
CA ALA A 236 -1.05 14.32 -4.42
C ALA A 236 0.48 14.30 -4.62
N LEU A 237 1.21 15.32 -4.18
CA LEU A 237 2.68 15.37 -4.25
C LEU A 237 3.33 14.26 -3.40
N LEU A 238 2.81 14.05 -2.18
CA LEU A 238 3.28 12.97 -1.31
C LEU A 238 2.94 11.59 -1.88
N GLY A 239 1.74 11.43 -2.46
CA GLY A 239 1.31 10.23 -3.18
C GLY A 239 2.24 9.92 -4.36
N LEU A 240 2.58 10.94 -5.15
CA LEU A 240 3.52 10.84 -6.27
C LEU A 240 4.93 10.46 -5.80
N ALA A 241 5.39 10.98 -4.66
CA ALA A 241 6.66 10.59 -4.05
C ALA A 241 6.66 9.09 -3.66
N LEU A 242 5.60 8.60 -3.02
CA LEU A 242 5.48 7.16 -2.73
C LEU A 242 5.39 6.32 -3.98
N PHE A 243 4.64 6.77 -4.99
CA PHE A 243 4.54 6.09 -6.28
C PHE A 243 5.93 5.93 -6.91
N THR A 244 6.73 7.00 -6.93
CA THR A 244 8.12 6.99 -7.42
C THR A 244 9.00 6.02 -6.63
N LEU A 245 8.85 5.96 -5.30
CA LEU A 245 9.63 5.10 -4.41
C LEU A 245 9.16 3.63 -4.42
N LEU A 246 7.95 3.35 -4.88
CA LEU A 246 7.30 2.04 -4.82
C LEU A 246 8.20 0.91 -5.38
N PRO A 247 8.74 0.99 -6.61
CA PRO A 247 9.56 -0.08 -7.16
C PRO A 247 10.94 -0.23 -6.49
N PHE A 248 11.39 0.74 -5.70
CA PHE A 248 12.71 0.72 -5.06
C PHE A 248 12.67 0.35 -3.58
N THR A 249 11.48 0.33 -2.97
CA THR A 249 11.32 0.10 -1.53
C THR A 249 10.66 -1.25 -1.24
N TYR A 250 10.40 -1.52 0.04
CA TYR A 250 9.63 -2.68 0.46
C TYR A 250 8.18 -2.64 -0.05
N LEU A 251 7.64 -1.47 -0.42
CA LEU A 251 6.26 -1.29 -0.89
C LEU A 251 5.92 -2.11 -2.13
N PHE A 252 6.92 -2.46 -2.96
CA PHE A 252 6.73 -3.31 -4.14
C PHE A 252 6.05 -4.65 -3.81
N HIS A 253 6.10 -5.12 -2.56
CA HIS A 253 5.34 -6.30 -2.09
C HIS A 253 3.85 -6.21 -2.39
N MET A 254 3.25 -5.02 -2.41
CA MET A 254 1.84 -4.84 -2.76
C MET A 254 1.51 -5.35 -4.16
N ILE A 255 2.44 -5.25 -5.12
CA ILE A 255 2.23 -5.66 -6.51
C ILE A 255 2.46 -7.17 -6.68
N TYR A 256 3.55 -7.71 -6.14
CA TYR A 256 3.89 -9.13 -6.34
C TYR A 256 3.31 -10.07 -5.28
N ASN A 257 2.54 -9.58 -4.30
CA ASN A 257 2.03 -10.42 -3.21
C ASN A 257 1.24 -11.63 -3.72
N PHE A 258 0.41 -11.45 -4.75
CA PHE A 258 -0.37 -12.55 -5.34
C PHE A 258 0.53 -13.67 -5.88
N ILE A 259 1.62 -13.28 -6.55
CA ILE A 259 2.62 -14.21 -7.07
C ILE A 259 3.39 -14.87 -5.93
N ALA A 260 3.77 -14.11 -4.90
CA ALA A 260 4.43 -14.63 -3.71
C ALA A 260 3.56 -15.65 -2.97
N VAL A 261 2.27 -15.36 -2.80
CA VAL A 261 1.27 -16.27 -2.21
C VAL A 261 1.15 -17.54 -3.06
N TYR A 262 1.06 -17.43 -4.38
CA TYR A 262 1.02 -18.59 -5.27
C TYR A 262 2.23 -19.51 -5.06
N TYR A 263 3.46 -18.98 -5.13
CA TYR A 263 4.67 -19.80 -4.93
C TYR A 263 4.84 -20.31 -3.50
N ALA A 264 4.39 -19.54 -2.51
CA ALA A 264 4.34 -19.97 -1.11
C ALA A 264 3.38 -21.16 -0.94
N VAL A 265 2.21 -21.14 -1.57
CA VAL A 265 1.27 -22.25 -1.56
C VAL A 265 1.87 -23.49 -2.21
N GLN A 266 2.49 -23.35 -3.38
CA GLN A 266 3.19 -24.45 -4.05
C GLN A 266 4.28 -25.05 -3.15
N ARG A 267 5.13 -24.22 -2.52
CA ARG A 267 6.14 -24.67 -1.54
C ARG A 267 5.52 -25.45 -0.37
N ARG A 268 4.42 -24.98 0.22
CA ARG A 268 3.74 -25.70 1.30
C ARG A 268 3.16 -27.04 0.84
N MET A 269 2.63 -27.11 -0.38
CA MET A 269 2.15 -28.35 -1.00
C MET A 269 3.30 -29.34 -1.27
N GLU A 270 4.52 -28.84 -1.48
CA GLU A 270 5.76 -29.62 -1.66
C GLU A 270 6.53 -29.87 -0.36
N ARG A 271 5.92 -29.65 0.81
CA ARG A 271 6.54 -29.87 2.13
C ARG A 271 7.76 -28.98 2.40
N THR A 272 7.80 -27.79 1.82
CA THR A 272 8.80 -26.76 2.12
C THR A 272 8.21 -25.67 3.01
N ILE A 273 9.04 -24.92 3.76
CA ILE A 273 8.57 -23.69 4.39
C ILE A 273 8.08 -22.75 3.29
N ALA A 274 6.95 -22.07 3.51
CA ALA A 274 6.59 -20.82 2.87
C ALA A 274 6.92 -19.64 3.77
#